data_AF-A0A7S0N3D7-F1
#
_entry.id   AF-A0A7S0N3D7-F1
#
_cell.length_a   1.000
_cell.length_b   1.000
_cell.length_c   1.000
_cell.angle_alpha   90.00
_cell.angle_beta   90.00
_cell.angle_gamma   90.00
#
_symmetry.space_group_name_H-M   'P 1'
#
loop_
_entity.id
_entity.type
_entity.pdbx_description
1 polymer ?
#
loop_
_entity_poly.entity_id
_entity_poly.type
_entity_poly.pdbx_seq_one_letter_code
_entity_poly.pdbx_strand_id
1 'polypeptide(L)'
;APSGVVLGVVVGKKPLAPAELRSVHQFYRSILSGAIPQEQDMMCVQCAPGFFCPVSSASASPCPGGWYCSSPGLLAPDNICPAGSYCPPGSSAATLCTAGDYCGQSSSARAPCPAGYFCQTVVSKDPCPAGSYCPAGSLRPIECSRGSYCPAMSPAQTACPAGFFCAGPTAQTACPPGSYCPLGTTEPVPCSSGYFCPSGAAAQMDCASGFFCPAGASAQAVCTAGGFCGAANAVEPTTCPADYYCPAGVSKPLPCCLGSYCPAGSSEETPCLAGSFCPSTREQRLCAAGYSCPAGAYEQAQCVLGMYCPAGSSAPAQCAARFFCKTSATQELCPAEFFCPVGSQSPVKCDGGYWCPTGSAQQKPCPVGSY
;
A
#
# COMPACT_ATOMS: atom_id res chain seq x y z
N ALA A 1 63.96 -23.72 89.01
CA ALA A 1 63.12 -24.93 88.86
C ALA A 1 61.68 -24.56 89.23
N PRO A 2 60.68 -25.04 88.47
CA PRO A 2 59.51 -24.28 87.97
C PRO A 2 58.26 -24.43 88.89
N SER A 3 57.12 -23.74 88.73
CA SER A 3 56.19 -23.60 87.57
C SER A 3 55.23 -22.41 87.81
N GLY A 4 54.93 -21.51 86.86
CA GLY A 4 53.86 -21.61 85.83
C GLY A 4 52.46 -21.54 86.48
N VAL A 5 51.60 -20.52 86.34
CA VAL A 5 51.06 -19.89 85.12
C VAL A 5 50.71 -18.41 85.38
N VAL A 6 51.19 -17.55 84.49
CA VAL A 6 50.82 -16.14 84.34
C VAL A 6 49.67 -16.06 83.33
N LEU A 7 48.53 -15.50 83.71
CA LEU A 7 47.52 -15.02 82.76
C LEU A 7 47.76 -13.52 82.60
N GLY A 8 48.52 -13.18 81.56
CA GLY A 8 48.82 -11.81 81.21
C GLY A 8 49.07 -11.69 79.72
N VAL A 9 48.24 -10.88 79.06
CA VAL A 9 48.52 -10.05 77.87
C VAL A 9 47.46 -8.92 78.01
N VAL A 10 47.66 -7.68 78.47
CA VAL A 10 48.65 -6.60 78.21
C VAL A 10 48.97 -6.50 76.72
N VAL A 11 48.61 -5.47 75.94
CA VAL A 11 49.00 -4.03 75.96
C VAL A 11 48.13 -3.38 74.84
N GLY A 12 47.69 -2.11 74.84
CA GLY A 12 48.16 -0.87 75.48
C GLY A 12 47.16 0.27 75.21
N LYS A 13 47.38 1.54 75.58
CA LYS A 13 48.50 2.25 76.20
C LYS A 13 47.90 3.39 77.04
N LYS A 14 48.04 3.36 78.37
CA LYS A 14 48.34 4.50 79.28
C LYS A 14 47.98 4.12 80.72
N PRO A 15 48.84 4.41 81.72
CA PRO A 15 48.46 4.30 83.12
C PRO A 15 47.45 5.40 83.47
N LEU A 16 46.27 5.01 83.96
CA LEU A 16 45.23 5.92 84.43
C LEU A 16 45.62 6.53 85.77
N ALA A 17 45.37 7.83 85.91
CA ALA A 17 45.75 8.66 87.04
C ALA A 17 44.98 8.31 88.33
N PRO A 18 45.44 8.72 89.53
CA PRO A 18 44.87 8.36 90.83
C PRO A 18 43.41 8.81 91.08
N ALA A 19 42.79 9.51 90.12
CA ALA A 19 41.39 9.95 90.17
C ALA A 19 40.39 8.84 89.76
N GLU A 20 40.85 7.80 89.05
CA GLU A 20 39.99 6.73 88.50
C GLU A 20 39.65 5.62 89.52
N LEU A 21 40.38 5.54 90.65
CA LEU A 21 40.09 4.63 91.76
C LEU A 21 38.96 5.14 92.68
N ARG A 22 38.60 6.43 92.62
CA ARG A 22 37.48 6.98 93.41
C ARG A 22 36.10 6.68 92.81
N SER A 23 36.02 6.49 91.49
CA SER A 23 34.77 6.11 90.81
C SER A 23 34.36 4.66 91.09
N VAL A 24 35.32 3.73 91.16
CA VAL A 24 35.02 2.31 91.47
C VAL A 24 34.48 2.16 92.90
N HIS A 25 34.96 2.97 93.84
CA HIS A 25 34.51 2.95 95.24
C HIS A 25 33.18 3.68 95.48
N GLN A 26 32.83 4.67 94.64
CA GLN A 26 31.48 5.26 94.59
C GLN A 26 30.47 4.29 93.96
N PHE A 27 30.89 3.49 92.99
CA PHE A 27 30.06 2.44 92.37
C PHE A 27 29.69 1.36 93.39
N TYR A 28 30.63 0.93 94.24
CA TYR A 28 30.39 -0.07 95.29
C TYR A 28 29.53 0.46 96.45
N ARG A 29 29.61 1.75 96.77
CA ARG A 29 28.75 2.40 97.79
C ARG A 29 27.30 2.58 97.33
N SER A 30 27.04 2.64 96.04
CA SER A 30 25.67 2.71 95.50
C SER A 30 24.96 1.34 95.49
N ILE A 31 25.71 0.23 95.56
CA ILE A 31 25.17 -1.14 95.64
C ILE A 31 24.79 -1.52 97.09
N LEU A 32 25.44 -0.91 98.09
CA LEU A 32 25.21 -1.19 99.53
C LEU A 32 24.17 -0.29 100.21
N SER A 33 23.65 0.75 99.54
CA SER A 33 22.67 1.69 100.11
C SER A 33 21.20 1.32 99.88
N GLY A 34 20.90 0.13 99.34
CA GLY A 34 19.53 -0.40 99.34
C GLY A 34 18.47 0.47 98.66
N ALA A 35 18.88 1.38 97.78
CA ALA A 35 17.98 2.16 96.95
C ALA A 35 17.80 1.41 95.63
N ILE A 36 16.82 0.50 95.60
CA ILE A 36 16.28 -0.04 94.35
C ILE A 36 15.56 1.14 93.68
N PRO A 37 16.02 1.70 92.55
CA PRO A 37 15.10 2.42 91.70
C PRO A 37 14.17 1.33 91.16
N GLN A 38 12.92 1.39 91.62
CA GLN A 38 11.84 0.64 91.01
C GLN A 38 11.87 0.86 89.50
N GLU A 39 11.61 -0.22 88.77
CA GLU A 39 11.13 -0.24 87.39
C GLU A 39 11.64 0.90 86.50
N GLN A 40 12.75 0.63 85.81
CA GLN A 40 12.84 1.14 84.45
C GLN A 40 12.83 -0.06 83.53
N ASP A 41 11.62 -0.61 83.46
CA ASP A 41 11.02 -1.23 82.29
C ASP A 41 11.95 -1.03 81.09
N MET A 42 12.71 -2.07 80.71
CA MET A 42 13.19 -2.17 79.35
C MET A 42 11.90 -2.22 78.56
N MET A 43 11.44 -1.04 78.14
CA MET A 43 10.20 -0.89 77.43
C MET A 43 10.40 -1.71 76.17
N CYS A 44 10.00 -2.99 76.20
CA CYS A 44 9.53 -3.65 75.02
C CYS A 44 8.39 -2.75 74.63
N VAL A 45 8.66 -1.79 73.74
CA VAL A 45 7.62 -1.05 73.07
C VAL A 45 6.81 -2.14 72.40
N GLN A 46 5.73 -2.56 73.08
CA GLN A 46 4.81 -3.56 72.59
C GLN A 46 4.10 -2.83 71.47
N CYS A 47 4.68 -2.90 70.27
CA CYS A 47 4.07 -2.42 69.06
C CYS A 47 2.67 -3.06 69.00
N ALA A 48 1.63 -2.24 68.99
CA ALA A 48 0.26 -2.73 68.84
C ALA A 48 0.10 -3.46 67.49
N PRO A 49 -0.90 -4.35 67.33
CA PRO A 49 -1.19 -4.96 66.05
C PRO A 49 -1.25 -3.93 64.93
N GLY A 50 -0.67 -4.25 63.77
CA GLY A 50 -0.46 -3.31 62.65
C GLY A 50 0.90 -2.60 62.63
N PHE A 51 1.70 -2.70 63.69
CA PHE A 51 3.04 -2.11 63.78
C PHE A 51 4.11 -3.15 64.14
N PHE A 52 5.37 -2.91 63.76
CA PHE A 52 6.52 -3.70 64.16
C PHE A 52 7.67 -2.80 64.65
N CYS A 53 8.49 -3.34 65.54
CA CYS A 53 9.53 -2.64 66.29
C CYS A 53 10.88 -3.35 66.04
N PRO A 54 11.66 -2.98 65.00
CA PRO A 54 12.95 -3.61 64.74
C PRO A 54 13.93 -3.42 65.90
N VAL A 55 14.80 -4.40 66.12
CA VAL A 55 15.80 -4.39 67.21
C VAL A 55 16.67 -3.15 67.05
N SER A 56 16.65 -2.24 68.04
CA SER A 56 17.27 -0.88 68.08
C SER A 56 16.42 0.32 67.62
N SER A 57 15.14 0.15 67.27
CA SER A 57 14.25 1.28 67.00
C SER A 57 13.54 1.78 68.26
N ALA A 58 13.48 3.10 68.44
CA ALA A 58 12.74 3.76 69.53
C ALA A 58 11.27 4.07 69.15
N SER A 59 10.85 3.71 67.93
CA SER A 59 9.54 4.07 67.37
C SER A 59 8.89 2.89 66.64
N ALA A 60 7.58 2.73 66.85
CA ALA A 60 6.77 1.75 66.16
C ALA A 60 6.67 2.10 64.67
N SER A 61 7.07 1.17 63.80
CA SER A 61 6.95 1.32 62.35
C SER A 61 5.67 0.64 61.85
N PRO A 62 4.85 1.28 61.00
CA PRO A 62 3.67 0.64 60.44
C PRO A 62 4.08 -0.57 59.60
N CYS A 63 3.29 -1.64 59.65
CA CYS A 63 3.50 -2.80 58.80
C CYS A 63 3.50 -2.35 57.32
N PRO A 64 4.49 -2.75 56.50
CA PRO A 64 4.55 -2.34 55.11
C PRO A 64 3.32 -2.83 54.34
N GLY A 65 2.89 -2.05 53.35
CA GLY A 65 1.78 -2.46 52.49
C GLY A 65 2.05 -3.80 51.82
N GLY A 66 1.03 -4.66 51.76
CA GLY A 66 1.16 -6.05 51.29
C GLY A 66 1.48 -7.05 52.39
N TRP A 67 1.64 -6.58 53.64
CA TRP A 67 1.85 -7.39 54.84
C TRP A 67 0.88 -6.97 55.95
N TYR A 68 0.65 -7.84 56.92
CA TYR A 68 -0.12 -7.52 58.12
C TYR A 68 0.51 -8.09 59.39
N CYS A 69 0.40 -7.33 60.47
CA CYS A 69 0.96 -7.65 61.80
C CYS A 69 -0.18 -8.02 62.76
N SER A 70 -0.44 -9.31 62.94
CA SER A 70 -1.57 -9.81 63.74
C SER A 70 -1.32 -9.77 65.24
N SER A 71 -0.05 -9.94 65.63
CA SER A 71 0.37 -10.03 67.02
C SER A 71 1.09 -8.76 67.47
N PRO A 72 0.96 -8.38 68.75
CA PRO A 72 1.77 -7.30 69.31
C PRO A 72 3.24 -7.72 69.46
N GLY A 73 4.15 -6.74 69.53
CA GLY A 73 5.56 -6.96 69.86
C GLY A 73 6.41 -7.58 68.75
N LEU A 74 5.96 -7.53 67.49
CA LEU A 74 6.70 -8.08 66.35
C LEU A 74 7.97 -7.28 66.04
N LEU A 75 9.08 -7.98 65.78
CA LEU A 75 10.36 -7.37 65.41
C LEU A 75 10.54 -7.17 63.89
N ALA A 76 9.64 -7.77 63.09
CA ALA A 76 9.61 -7.76 61.64
C ALA A 76 8.15 -7.98 61.17
N PRO A 77 7.80 -7.64 59.91
CA PRO A 77 6.49 -7.98 59.36
C PRO A 77 6.22 -9.48 59.43
N ASP A 78 5.01 -9.83 59.88
CA ASP A 78 4.64 -11.20 60.29
C ASP A 78 4.08 -12.01 59.11
N ASN A 79 2.94 -11.57 58.57
CA ASN A 79 2.24 -12.32 57.52
C ASN A 79 2.20 -11.55 56.20
N ILE A 80 2.48 -12.25 55.10
CA ILE A 80 2.21 -11.77 53.74
C ILE A 80 0.68 -11.71 53.55
N CYS A 81 0.18 -10.63 52.96
CA CYS A 81 -1.24 -10.51 52.66
C CYS A 81 -1.67 -11.65 51.71
N PRO A 82 -2.63 -12.50 52.10
CA PRO A 82 -3.06 -13.63 51.28
C PRO A 82 -3.81 -13.14 50.04
N ALA A 83 -3.75 -13.94 48.97
CA ALA A 83 -4.49 -13.65 47.75
C ALA A 83 -6.01 -13.55 48.05
N GLY A 84 -6.68 -12.58 47.42
CA GLY A 84 -8.09 -12.28 47.64
C GLY A 84 -8.34 -11.26 48.76
N SER A 85 -7.27 -10.76 49.38
CA SER A 85 -7.29 -9.67 50.36
C SER A 85 -6.24 -8.60 50.04
N TYR A 86 -6.42 -7.42 50.60
CA TYR A 86 -5.45 -6.32 50.53
C TYR A 86 -5.12 -5.80 51.94
N CYS A 87 -3.87 -5.38 52.10
CA CYS A 87 -3.30 -4.94 53.37
C CYS A 87 -2.60 -3.59 53.17
N PRO A 88 -3.29 -2.45 53.38
CA PRO A 88 -2.64 -1.14 53.37
C PRO A 88 -1.59 -1.00 54.47
N PRO A 89 -0.67 -0.02 54.39
CA PRO A 89 0.31 0.21 55.45
C PRO A 89 -0.35 0.35 56.83
N GLY A 90 0.17 -0.37 57.83
CA GLY A 90 -0.40 -0.40 59.18
C GLY A 90 -1.50 -1.45 59.43
N SER A 91 -1.72 -2.38 58.50
CA SER A 91 -2.76 -3.42 58.64
C SER A 91 -2.44 -4.42 59.75
N SER A 92 -3.39 -4.64 60.66
CA SER A 92 -3.35 -5.71 61.66
C SER A 92 -4.01 -7.01 61.20
N ALA A 93 -4.82 -6.96 60.13
CA ALA A 93 -5.46 -8.10 59.51
C ALA A 93 -5.65 -7.87 58.01
N ALA A 94 -5.82 -8.96 57.25
CA ALA A 94 -6.10 -8.88 55.82
C ALA A 94 -7.57 -8.48 55.56
N THR A 95 -7.79 -7.51 54.66
CA THR A 95 -9.14 -7.05 54.30
C THR A 95 -9.58 -7.69 52.98
N LEU A 96 -10.74 -8.35 52.96
CA LEU A 96 -11.27 -9.02 51.75
C LEU A 96 -11.52 -8.04 50.59
N CYS A 97 -11.22 -8.50 49.37
CA CYS A 97 -11.54 -7.77 48.16
C CYS A 97 -12.97 -8.02 47.69
N THR A 98 -13.57 -6.98 47.10
CA THR A 98 -14.92 -7.02 46.56
C THR A 98 -14.94 -7.62 45.14
N ALA A 99 -16.10 -8.13 44.71
CA ALA A 99 -16.26 -8.64 43.35
C ALA A 99 -16.06 -7.49 42.33
N GLY A 100 -15.21 -7.71 41.33
CA GLY A 100 -14.81 -6.71 40.32
C GLY A 100 -13.37 -6.22 40.49
N ASP A 101 -12.75 -6.50 41.65
CA ASP A 101 -11.37 -6.16 41.96
C ASP A 101 -10.44 -7.37 41.86
N TYR A 102 -9.16 -7.09 41.65
CA TYR A 102 -8.08 -8.08 41.63
C TYR A 102 -7.11 -7.82 42.77
N CYS A 103 -6.91 -8.84 43.61
CA CYS A 103 -6.00 -8.83 44.75
C CYS A 103 -5.13 -10.08 44.72
N GLY A 104 -3.97 -9.96 44.08
CA GLY A 104 -2.94 -10.99 44.11
C GLY A 104 -2.29 -11.15 45.48
N GLN A 105 -1.30 -12.04 45.58
CA GLN A 105 -0.50 -12.19 46.79
C GLN A 105 0.26 -10.89 47.10
N SER A 106 0.35 -10.53 48.38
CA SER A 106 1.04 -9.30 48.84
C SER A 106 0.41 -7.99 48.33
N SER A 107 -0.90 -7.96 48.06
CA SER A 107 -1.59 -6.74 47.60
C SER A 107 -1.66 -5.69 48.72
N SER A 108 -1.13 -4.50 48.46
CA SER A 108 -1.15 -3.36 49.40
C SER A 108 -2.42 -2.51 49.30
N ALA A 109 -3.15 -2.61 48.19
CA ALA A 109 -4.37 -1.89 47.94
C ALA A 109 -5.31 -2.72 47.05
N ARG A 110 -6.60 -2.41 47.12
CA ARG A 110 -7.60 -2.90 46.17
C ARG A 110 -7.38 -2.22 44.82
N ALA A 111 -7.33 -3.02 43.74
CA ALA A 111 -7.26 -2.52 42.38
C ALA A 111 -8.39 -3.14 41.54
N PRO A 112 -9.07 -2.38 40.66
CA PRO A 112 -10.00 -2.96 39.71
C PRO A 112 -9.25 -3.95 38.81
N CYS A 113 -9.95 -4.98 38.30
CA CYS A 113 -9.35 -5.88 37.33
C CYS A 113 -8.76 -5.05 36.15
N PRO A 114 -7.48 -5.20 35.82
CA PRO A 114 -6.82 -4.32 34.85
C PRO A 114 -7.44 -4.50 33.46
N ALA A 115 -7.55 -3.41 32.71
CA ALA A 115 -8.06 -3.46 31.34
C ALA A 115 -7.19 -4.38 30.47
N GLY A 116 -7.82 -5.11 29.55
CA GLY A 116 -7.19 -6.17 28.76
C GLY A 116 -7.08 -7.52 29.48
N TYR A 117 -7.57 -7.62 30.71
CA TYR A 117 -7.70 -8.87 31.47
C TYR A 117 -9.13 -9.03 31.99
N PHE A 118 -9.52 -10.26 32.28
CA PHE A 118 -10.74 -10.57 33.01
C PHE A 118 -10.42 -11.37 34.27
N CYS A 119 -11.17 -11.09 35.34
CA CYS A 119 -10.96 -11.67 36.65
C CYS A 119 -12.23 -12.39 37.09
N GLN A 120 -12.33 -13.70 36.86
CA GLN A 120 -13.48 -14.50 37.30
C GLN A 120 -13.61 -14.56 38.83
N THR A 121 -12.47 -14.44 39.52
CA THR A 121 -12.35 -14.38 40.97
C THR A 121 -11.44 -13.22 41.36
N VAL A 122 -11.45 -12.84 42.63
CA VAL A 122 -10.56 -11.79 43.16
C VAL A 122 -9.06 -12.17 43.14
N VAL A 123 -8.73 -13.41 42.77
CA VAL A 123 -7.34 -13.92 42.71
C VAL A 123 -6.89 -14.33 41.32
N SER A 124 -7.80 -14.50 40.36
CA SER A 124 -7.48 -14.90 38.99
C SER A 124 -7.40 -13.68 38.07
N LYS A 125 -6.40 -13.69 37.19
CA LYS A 125 -6.18 -12.64 36.19
C LYS A 125 -5.79 -13.29 34.89
N ASP A 126 -6.78 -13.46 34.02
CA ASP A 126 -6.64 -14.13 32.74
C ASP A 126 -6.62 -13.11 31.60
N PRO A 127 -5.74 -13.27 30.60
CA PRO A 127 -5.68 -12.34 29.47
C PRO A 127 -6.98 -12.40 28.66
N CYS A 128 -7.48 -11.25 28.22
CA CYS A 128 -8.68 -11.20 27.40
C CYS A 128 -8.45 -11.97 26.08
N PRO A 129 -9.29 -12.97 25.75
CA PRO A 129 -9.12 -13.76 24.54
C PRO A 129 -9.39 -12.91 23.30
N ALA A 130 -8.75 -13.26 22.17
CA ALA A 130 -9.02 -12.61 20.89
C ALA A 130 -10.50 -12.77 20.51
N GLY A 131 -11.08 -11.73 19.90
CA GLY A 131 -12.50 -11.66 19.58
C GLY A 131 -13.39 -11.09 20.70
N SER A 132 -12.81 -10.76 21.84
CA SER A 132 -13.46 -10.07 22.95
C SER A 132 -12.63 -8.90 23.46
N TYR A 133 -13.27 -7.98 24.17
CA TYR A 133 -12.60 -6.88 24.87
C TYR A 133 -12.97 -6.89 26.36
N CYS A 134 -12.06 -6.39 27.19
CA CYS A 134 -12.17 -6.43 28.63
C CYS A 134 -11.82 -5.04 29.21
N PRO A 135 -12.81 -4.15 29.44
CA PRO A 135 -12.58 -2.89 30.15
C PRO A 135 -12.17 -3.15 31.61
N ALA A 136 -11.70 -2.12 32.31
CA ALA A 136 -11.34 -2.24 33.72
C ALA A 136 -12.52 -2.76 34.56
N GLY A 137 -12.27 -3.73 35.44
CA GLY A 137 -13.29 -4.39 36.26
C GLY A 137 -14.05 -5.54 35.57
N SER A 138 -13.59 -6.01 34.40
CA SER A 138 -14.25 -7.12 33.69
C SER A 138 -14.16 -8.44 34.45
N LEU A 139 -15.30 -9.03 34.76
CA LEU A 139 -15.39 -10.39 35.35
C LEU A 139 -15.38 -11.49 34.29
N ARG A 140 -15.79 -11.15 33.07
CA ARG A 140 -15.86 -12.04 31.91
C ARG A 140 -15.51 -11.26 30.63
N PRO A 141 -14.99 -11.92 29.59
CA PRO A 141 -14.80 -11.29 28.28
C PRO A 141 -16.12 -10.78 27.68
N ILE A 142 -16.08 -9.62 27.03
CA ILE A 142 -17.22 -9.05 26.31
C ILE A 142 -16.99 -9.25 24.81
N GLU A 143 -17.92 -9.89 24.11
CA GLU A 143 -17.79 -10.13 22.67
C GLU A 143 -17.73 -8.83 21.88
N CYS A 144 -16.88 -8.81 20.85
CA CYS A 144 -16.76 -7.64 19.98
C CYS A 144 -17.92 -7.55 18.99
N SER A 145 -18.42 -6.32 18.82
CA SER A 145 -19.46 -6.03 17.85
C SER A 145 -19.01 -6.30 16.41
N ARG A 146 -19.96 -6.64 15.53
CA ARG A 146 -19.69 -6.77 14.09
C ARG A 146 -19.12 -5.45 13.54
N GLY A 147 -18.11 -5.54 12.68
CA GLY A 147 -17.40 -4.37 12.17
C GLY A 147 -16.29 -3.85 13.10
N SER A 148 -16.04 -4.53 14.22
CA SER A 148 -14.89 -4.27 15.10
C SER A 148 -13.91 -5.45 15.08
N TYR A 149 -12.64 -5.18 15.38
CA TYR A 149 -11.62 -6.19 15.59
C TYR A 149 -10.99 -6.00 16.99
N CYS A 150 -10.71 -7.12 17.64
CA CYS A 150 -10.24 -7.21 19.00
C CYS A 150 -9.14 -8.27 19.08
N PRO A 151 -7.86 -7.85 19.00
CA PRO A 151 -6.75 -8.75 19.30
C PRO A 151 -6.78 -9.21 20.76
N ALA A 152 -5.95 -10.20 21.11
CA ALA A 152 -5.79 -10.61 22.50
C ALA A 152 -5.39 -9.41 23.39
N MET A 153 -5.86 -9.42 24.65
CA MET A 153 -5.64 -8.35 25.63
C MET A 153 -6.24 -6.98 25.26
N SER A 154 -7.30 -6.96 24.43
CA SER A 154 -7.99 -5.72 24.08
C SER A 154 -8.73 -5.09 25.27
N PRO A 155 -8.43 -3.84 25.66
CA PRO A 155 -9.17 -3.14 26.73
C PRO A 155 -10.51 -2.57 26.25
N ALA A 156 -10.66 -2.34 24.94
CA ALA A 156 -11.84 -1.79 24.30
C ALA A 156 -12.00 -2.39 22.89
N GLN A 157 -13.21 -2.33 22.34
CA GLN A 157 -13.43 -2.69 20.94
C GLN A 157 -12.76 -1.66 20.01
N THR A 158 -12.12 -2.12 18.95
CA THR A 158 -11.53 -1.24 17.92
C THR A 158 -12.33 -1.41 16.64
N ALA A 159 -12.85 -0.32 16.07
CA ALA A 159 -13.52 -0.38 14.77
C ALA A 159 -12.53 -0.91 13.70
N CYS A 160 -13.03 -1.71 12.76
CA CYS A 160 -12.20 -2.18 11.65
C CYS A 160 -11.67 -0.96 10.89
N PRO A 161 -10.34 -0.79 10.79
CA PRO A 161 -9.77 0.42 10.23
C PRO A 161 -10.08 0.49 8.73
N ALA A 162 -10.23 1.71 8.22
CA ALA A 162 -10.44 1.91 6.79
C ALA A 162 -9.25 1.36 5.98
N GLY A 163 -9.53 0.73 4.83
CA GLY A 163 -8.56 -0.01 4.04
C GLY A 163 -8.37 -1.47 4.47
N PHE A 164 -9.05 -1.91 5.54
CA PHE A 164 -9.11 -3.30 5.98
C PHE A 164 -10.56 -3.76 6.11
N PHE A 165 -10.76 -5.08 6.00
CA PHE A 165 -12.03 -5.71 6.33
C PHE A 165 -11.83 -6.76 7.43
N CYS A 166 -12.84 -6.89 8.27
CA CYS A 166 -12.81 -7.77 9.45
C CYS A 166 -13.98 -8.75 9.35
N ALA A 167 -13.76 -9.90 8.69
CA ALA A 167 -14.77 -10.95 8.54
C ALA A 167 -15.15 -11.60 9.89
N GLY A 168 -14.21 -11.59 10.84
CA GLY A 168 -14.41 -12.00 12.21
C GLY A 168 -13.76 -11.01 13.18
N PRO A 169 -14.01 -11.14 14.49
CA PRO A 169 -13.59 -10.17 15.49
C PRO A 169 -12.10 -10.32 15.88
N THR A 170 -11.37 -11.29 15.33
CA THR A 170 -10.00 -11.65 15.75
C THR A 170 -8.91 -11.10 14.84
N ALA A 171 -9.21 -10.83 13.57
CA ALA A 171 -8.23 -10.49 12.56
C ALA A 171 -8.74 -9.41 11.61
N GLN A 172 -7.81 -8.58 11.14
CA GLN A 172 -8.02 -7.63 10.06
C GLN A 172 -7.29 -8.12 8.81
N THR A 173 -7.94 -8.03 7.67
CA THR A 173 -7.37 -8.40 6.38
C THR A 173 -7.35 -7.17 5.48
N ALA A 174 -6.25 -6.95 4.75
CA ALA A 174 -6.18 -5.82 3.83
C ALA A 174 -7.28 -5.91 2.77
N CYS A 175 -7.86 -4.77 2.40
CA CYS A 175 -8.91 -4.74 1.39
C CYS A 175 -8.37 -5.27 0.05
N PRO A 176 -9.02 -6.27 -0.57
CA PRO A 176 -8.55 -6.85 -1.81
C PRO A 176 -8.63 -5.83 -2.96
N PRO A 177 -7.73 -5.91 -3.96
CA PRO A 177 -7.81 -5.08 -5.14
C PRO A 177 -9.15 -5.26 -5.87
N GLY A 178 -9.71 -4.17 -6.39
CA GLY A 178 -11.04 -4.14 -7.02
C GLY A 178 -12.20 -3.95 -6.02
N SER A 179 -11.91 -3.78 -4.73
CA SER A 179 -12.88 -3.46 -3.68
C SER A 179 -12.34 -2.37 -2.76
N TYR A 180 -13.23 -1.69 -2.04
CA TYR A 180 -12.88 -0.70 -1.03
C TYR A 180 -13.56 -1.03 0.30
N CYS A 181 -12.91 -0.62 1.38
CA CYS A 181 -13.30 -0.99 2.73
C CYS A 181 -13.34 0.28 3.62
N PRO A 182 -14.51 0.94 3.78
CA PRO A 182 -14.67 2.02 4.74
C PRO A 182 -14.50 1.55 6.20
N LEU A 183 -14.52 2.49 7.15
CA LEU A 183 -14.47 2.17 8.57
C LEU A 183 -15.59 1.18 8.96
N GLY A 184 -15.24 0.11 9.67
CA GLY A 184 -16.20 -0.87 10.17
C GLY A 184 -16.64 -1.94 9.16
N THR A 185 -15.92 -2.08 8.05
CA THR A 185 -16.25 -3.04 6.99
C THR A 185 -16.05 -4.48 7.44
N THR A 186 -17.09 -5.31 7.34
CA THR A 186 -17.00 -6.76 7.58
C THR A 186 -16.74 -7.55 6.31
N GLU A 187 -17.14 -7.02 5.16
CA GLU A 187 -17.03 -7.65 3.85
C GLU A 187 -16.63 -6.59 2.80
N PRO A 188 -15.65 -6.85 1.93
CA PRO A 188 -15.19 -5.87 0.94
C PRO A 188 -16.33 -5.39 0.03
N VAL A 189 -16.42 -4.08 -0.19
CA VAL A 189 -17.42 -3.50 -1.09
C VAL A 189 -16.82 -3.39 -2.49
N PRO A 190 -17.42 -3.98 -3.53
CA PRO A 190 -16.87 -3.94 -4.89
C PRO A 190 -16.79 -2.49 -5.42
N CYS A 191 -15.74 -2.21 -6.19
CA CYS A 191 -15.59 -0.91 -6.85
C CYS A 191 -16.66 -0.75 -7.94
N SER A 192 -17.41 0.36 -7.91
CA SER A 192 -18.37 0.68 -8.97
C SER A 192 -17.67 1.09 -10.25
N SER A 193 -18.35 0.90 -11.38
CA SER A 193 -17.88 1.34 -12.69
C SER A 193 -17.54 2.83 -12.70
N GLY A 194 -16.48 3.20 -13.39
CA GLY A 194 -15.97 4.58 -13.42
C GLY A 194 -15.03 4.92 -12.26
N TYR A 195 -14.80 3.99 -11.33
CA TYR A 195 -13.85 4.14 -10.23
C TYR A 195 -12.85 2.99 -10.22
N PHE A 196 -11.71 3.19 -9.57
CA PHE A 196 -10.72 2.13 -9.34
C PHE A 196 -10.34 2.04 -7.86
N CYS A 197 -10.01 0.82 -7.44
CA CYS A 197 -9.74 0.48 -6.05
C CYS A 197 -8.46 -0.38 -5.95
N PRO A 198 -7.29 0.21 -5.63
CA PRO A 198 -6.07 -0.55 -5.40
C PRO A 198 -6.16 -1.35 -4.09
N SER A 199 -5.16 -2.20 -3.85
CA SER A 199 -5.04 -2.93 -2.59
C SER A 199 -5.08 -1.99 -1.39
N GLY A 200 -5.91 -2.27 -0.38
CA GLY A 200 -6.01 -1.44 0.82
C GLY A 200 -6.80 -0.15 0.63
N ALA A 201 -7.62 -0.04 -0.42
CA ALA A 201 -8.46 1.12 -0.65
C ALA A 201 -9.49 1.32 0.48
N ALA A 202 -9.46 2.48 1.13
CA ALA A 202 -10.47 2.91 2.10
C ALA A 202 -11.75 3.46 1.43
N ALA A 203 -11.59 4.00 0.23
CA ALA A 203 -12.65 4.58 -0.59
C ALA A 203 -12.34 4.31 -2.07
N GLN A 204 -13.36 4.45 -2.90
CA GLN A 204 -13.21 4.43 -4.36
C GLN A 204 -12.47 5.68 -4.83
N MET A 205 -11.67 5.54 -5.89
CA MET A 205 -10.97 6.67 -6.51
C MET A 205 -11.44 6.90 -7.94
N ASP A 206 -11.57 8.17 -8.33
CA ASP A 206 -12.04 8.57 -9.66
C ASP A 206 -11.11 8.05 -10.77
N CYS A 207 -11.70 7.62 -11.89
CA CYS A 207 -10.95 7.28 -13.10
C CYS A 207 -10.56 8.56 -13.84
N ALA A 208 -9.26 8.79 -13.98
CA ALA A 208 -8.73 9.95 -14.69
C ALA A 208 -9.06 9.89 -16.19
N SER A 209 -9.21 11.06 -16.83
CA SER A 209 -9.38 11.15 -18.29
C SER A 209 -8.18 10.53 -19.02
N GLY A 210 -8.42 9.86 -20.14
CA GLY A 210 -7.41 9.05 -20.86
C GLY A 210 -7.32 7.60 -20.36
N PHE A 211 -8.04 7.26 -19.29
CA PHE A 211 -8.19 5.91 -18.77
C PHE A 211 -9.66 5.49 -18.72
N PHE A 212 -9.90 4.19 -18.65
CA PHE A 212 -11.21 3.60 -18.40
C PHE A 212 -11.14 2.62 -17.23
N CYS A 213 -12.24 2.55 -16.49
CA CYS A 213 -12.35 1.75 -15.27
C CYS A 213 -13.68 0.96 -15.29
N PRO A 214 -13.65 -0.33 -15.67
CA PRO A 214 -14.83 -1.20 -15.56
C PRO A 214 -15.18 -1.48 -14.10
N ALA A 215 -16.35 -2.07 -13.85
CA ALA A 215 -16.73 -2.50 -12.49
C ALA A 215 -15.69 -3.47 -11.90
N GLY A 216 -15.31 -3.25 -10.64
CA GLY A 216 -14.26 -4.03 -9.97
C GLY A 216 -12.84 -3.73 -10.43
N ALA A 217 -12.59 -2.60 -11.11
CA ALA A 217 -11.24 -2.22 -11.52
C ALA A 217 -10.30 -2.02 -10.31
N SER A 218 -9.16 -2.72 -10.33
CA SER A 218 -8.11 -2.56 -9.33
C SER A 218 -7.10 -1.46 -9.66
N ALA A 219 -7.07 -1.05 -10.91
CA ALA A 219 -6.22 0.01 -11.46
C ALA A 219 -6.92 0.67 -12.66
N GLN A 220 -6.49 1.88 -13.00
CA GLN A 220 -6.94 2.56 -14.21
C GLN A 220 -6.33 1.88 -15.45
N ALA A 221 -7.16 1.55 -16.45
CA ALA A 221 -6.69 0.95 -17.69
C ALA A 221 -6.52 2.03 -18.76
N VAL A 222 -5.40 2.02 -19.48
CA VAL A 222 -5.14 2.97 -20.57
C VAL A 222 -6.13 2.73 -21.69
N CYS A 223 -6.74 3.79 -22.23
CA CYS A 223 -7.67 3.64 -23.34
C CYS A 223 -6.98 3.08 -24.57
N THR A 224 -7.56 2.01 -25.11
CA THR A 224 -6.98 1.25 -26.22
C THR A 224 -6.95 2.08 -27.49
N ALA A 225 -5.95 1.85 -28.34
CA ALA A 225 -5.87 2.50 -29.63
C ALA A 225 -7.14 2.25 -30.46
N GLY A 226 -7.62 3.26 -31.18
CA GLY A 226 -8.92 3.25 -31.87
C GLY A 226 -10.11 3.68 -31.01
N GLY A 227 -9.89 3.95 -29.71
CA GLY A 227 -10.86 4.56 -28.82
C GLY A 227 -10.27 5.72 -28.01
N PHE A 228 -11.12 6.56 -27.44
CA PHE A 228 -10.73 7.69 -26.60
C PHE A 228 -11.60 7.77 -25.33
N CYS A 229 -11.06 8.38 -24.28
CA CYS A 229 -11.73 8.52 -22.98
C CYS A 229 -11.67 9.97 -22.49
N GLY A 230 -12.61 10.78 -22.97
CA GLY A 230 -12.67 12.21 -22.63
C GLY A 230 -13.47 12.54 -21.37
N ALA A 231 -14.39 11.67 -20.99
CA ALA A 231 -15.17 11.83 -19.76
C ALA A 231 -14.35 11.40 -18.53
N ALA A 232 -14.50 12.14 -17.43
CA ALA A 232 -14.13 11.61 -16.11
C ALA A 232 -14.95 10.35 -15.82
N ASN A 233 -14.35 9.38 -15.15
CA ASN A 233 -15.04 8.13 -14.75
C ASN A 233 -15.55 7.30 -15.95
N ALA A 234 -14.79 7.29 -17.05
CA ALA A 234 -15.10 6.47 -18.23
C ALA A 234 -15.14 4.97 -17.86
N VAL A 235 -16.23 4.29 -18.21
CA VAL A 235 -16.42 2.85 -17.95
C VAL A 235 -15.85 2.00 -19.08
N GLU A 236 -15.95 2.51 -20.31
CA GLU A 236 -15.49 1.87 -21.53
C GLU A 236 -14.91 2.91 -22.50
N PRO A 237 -13.98 2.52 -23.39
CA PRO A 237 -13.47 3.40 -24.43
C PRO A 237 -14.57 3.79 -25.43
N THR A 238 -14.70 5.09 -25.73
CA THR A 238 -15.59 5.54 -26.81
C THR A 238 -14.88 5.34 -28.15
N THR A 239 -15.55 4.73 -29.13
CA THR A 239 -14.98 4.52 -30.48
C THR A 239 -14.53 5.84 -31.09
N CYS A 240 -13.32 5.87 -31.68
CA CYS A 240 -12.82 7.07 -32.34
C CYS A 240 -13.74 7.45 -33.52
N PRO A 241 -14.26 8.68 -33.58
CA PRO A 241 -15.13 9.10 -34.67
C PRO A 241 -14.35 9.18 -35.99
N ALA A 242 -15.06 9.00 -37.12
CA ALA A 242 -14.46 9.24 -38.44
C ALA A 242 -13.94 10.68 -38.56
N ASP A 243 -12.92 10.89 -39.41
CA ASP A 243 -12.14 12.14 -39.55
C ASP A 243 -11.11 12.40 -38.44
N TYR A 244 -11.03 11.51 -37.45
CA TYR A 244 -10.07 11.58 -36.36
C TYR A 244 -9.34 10.25 -36.21
N TYR A 245 -8.17 10.28 -35.57
CA TYR A 245 -7.45 9.10 -35.13
C TYR A 245 -7.14 9.20 -33.62
N CYS A 246 -7.09 8.03 -32.97
CA CYS A 246 -6.96 7.93 -31.53
C CYS A 246 -5.86 6.92 -31.15
N PRO A 247 -4.61 7.37 -30.93
CA PRO A 247 -3.58 6.51 -30.38
C PRO A 247 -3.90 6.13 -28.92
N ALA A 248 -3.20 5.15 -28.36
CA ALA A 248 -3.48 4.69 -27.00
C ALA A 248 -3.32 5.83 -25.97
N GLY A 249 -4.24 5.91 -25.01
CA GLY A 249 -4.19 6.85 -23.89
C GLY A 249 -4.68 8.27 -24.19
N VAL A 250 -5.32 8.51 -25.33
CA VAL A 250 -5.86 9.85 -25.63
C VAL A 250 -7.21 10.10 -24.97
N SER A 251 -7.35 11.29 -24.39
CA SER A 251 -8.61 11.78 -23.86
C SER A 251 -9.46 12.53 -24.90
N LYS A 252 -8.87 12.90 -26.05
CA LYS A 252 -9.56 13.61 -27.13
C LYS A 252 -9.10 13.06 -28.48
N PRO A 253 -10.01 12.90 -29.46
CA PRO A 253 -9.64 12.51 -30.83
C PRO A 253 -8.71 13.55 -31.49
N LEU A 254 -7.69 13.07 -32.21
CA LEU A 254 -6.77 13.92 -32.98
C LEU A 254 -7.25 14.05 -34.43
N PRO A 255 -7.24 15.26 -35.02
CA PRO A 255 -7.73 15.48 -36.38
C PRO A 255 -6.86 14.75 -37.40
N CYS A 256 -7.49 14.09 -38.38
CA CYS A 256 -6.81 13.42 -39.48
C CYS A 256 -6.35 14.43 -40.54
N CYS A 257 -5.11 14.32 -41.01
CA CYS A 257 -4.53 15.17 -42.03
C CYS A 257 -5.11 14.88 -43.42
N LEU A 258 -5.14 15.91 -44.28
CA LEU A 258 -5.49 15.73 -45.69
C LEU A 258 -4.46 14.82 -46.39
N GLY A 259 -4.94 13.94 -47.26
CA GLY A 259 -4.10 12.92 -47.89
C GLY A 259 -3.94 11.62 -47.08
N SER A 260 -4.57 11.56 -45.90
CA SER A 260 -4.77 10.35 -45.10
C SER A 260 -6.26 10.01 -45.00
N TYR A 261 -6.57 8.73 -44.82
CA TYR A 261 -7.94 8.26 -44.60
C TYR A 261 -8.06 7.65 -43.19
N CYS A 262 -9.05 8.11 -42.42
CA CYS A 262 -9.30 7.73 -41.03
C CYS A 262 -10.79 7.36 -40.83
N PRO A 263 -11.18 6.09 -41.05
CA PRO A 263 -12.51 5.60 -40.72
C PRO A 263 -12.75 5.58 -39.19
N ALA A 264 -14.00 5.32 -38.78
CA ALA A 264 -14.32 5.17 -37.38
C ALA A 264 -13.49 4.02 -36.76
N GLY A 265 -12.90 4.27 -35.58
CA GLY A 265 -12.01 3.32 -34.89
C GLY A 265 -10.54 3.37 -35.31
N SER A 266 -10.12 4.35 -36.11
CA SER A 266 -8.71 4.52 -36.48
C SER A 266 -7.80 4.79 -35.28
N SER A 267 -6.80 3.94 -35.08
CA SER A 267 -5.74 4.13 -34.09
C SER A 267 -4.62 5.06 -34.55
N GLU A 268 -4.38 5.10 -35.85
CA GLU A 268 -3.32 5.86 -36.50
C GLU A 268 -3.84 6.43 -37.82
N GLU A 269 -3.14 7.44 -38.36
CA GLU A 269 -3.41 7.92 -39.71
C GLU A 269 -2.93 6.90 -40.74
N THR A 270 -3.83 6.48 -41.61
CA THR A 270 -3.48 5.67 -42.77
C THR A 270 -3.25 6.58 -43.98
N PRO A 271 -2.00 6.73 -44.47
CA PRO A 271 -1.74 7.54 -45.66
C PRO A 271 -2.40 6.90 -46.88
N CYS A 272 -2.87 7.73 -47.81
CA CYS A 272 -3.54 7.21 -48.99
C CYS A 272 -2.58 6.46 -49.90
N LEU A 273 -2.98 5.26 -50.28
CA LEU A 273 -2.18 4.36 -51.11
C LEU A 273 -1.83 5.03 -52.43
N ALA A 274 -0.59 4.83 -52.88
CA ALA A 274 -0.15 5.31 -54.18
C ALA A 274 -1.04 4.71 -55.29
N GLY A 275 -1.46 5.54 -56.24
CA GLY A 275 -2.48 5.17 -57.25
C GLY A 275 -3.92 5.46 -56.81
N SER A 276 -4.13 5.96 -55.60
CA SER A 276 -5.41 6.48 -55.12
C SER A 276 -5.23 7.88 -54.55
N PHE A 277 -6.33 8.63 -54.45
CA PHE A 277 -6.36 9.94 -53.79
C PHE A 277 -7.52 9.97 -52.79
N CYS A 278 -7.36 10.78 -51.75
CA CYS A 278 -8.36 10.94 -50.69
C CYS A 278 -8.89 12.38 -50.69
N PRO A 279 -10.03 12.63 -51.38
CA PRO A 279 -10.65 13.95 -51.40
C PRO A 279 -11.26 14.34 -50.05
N SER A 280 -11.49 13.36 -49.19
CA SER A 280 -11.91 13.53 -47.80
C SER A 280 -11.19 12.50 -46.93
N THR A 281 -11.19 12.73 -45.63
CA THR A 281 -10.64 11.83 -44.61
C THR A 281 -11.44 10.53 -44.43
N ARG A 282 -12.53 10.31 -45.19
CA ARG A 282 -13.43 9.15 -45.05
C ARG A 282 -13.39 8.14 -46.19
N GLU A 283 -12.91 8.54 -47.37
CA GLU A 283 -13.02 7.72 -48.59
C GLU A 283 -11.73 7.81 -49.40
N GLN A 284 -11.26 6.65 -49.85
CA GLN A 284 -10.17 6.53 -50.80
C GLN A 284 -10.74 6.22 -52.19
N ARG A 285 -10.33 7.00 -53.20
CA ARG A 285 -10.75 6.81 -54.59
C ARG A 285 -9.57 6.45 -55.47
N LEU A 286 -9.77 5.53 -56.41
CA LEU A 286 -8.76 5.24 -57.43
C LEU A 286 -8.49 6.48 -58.29
N CYS A 287 -7.22 6.70 -58.62
CA CYS A 287 -6.82 7.73 -59.56
C CYS A 287 -7.42 7.44 -60.94
N ALA A 288 -8.08 8.42 -61.56
CA ALA A 288 -8.65 8.23 -62.89
C ALA A 288 -7.55 8.11 -63.95
N ALA A 289 -7.87 7.48 -65.09
CA ALA A 289 -6.94 7.41 -66.21
C ALA A 289 -6.60 8.83 -66.72
N GLY A 290 -5.33 9.07 -67.04
CA GLY A 290 -4.80 10.40 -67.38
C GLY A 290 -4.33 11.23 -66.19
N TYR A 291 -4.41 10.70 -64.96
CA TYR A 291 -3.92 11.33 -63.73
C TYR A 291 -2.94 10.43 -62.98
N SER A 292 -2.04 11.05 -62.20
CA SER A 292 -1.09 10.37 -61.32
C SER A 292 -1.31 10.79 -59.87
N CYS A 293 -1.37 9.82 -58.96
CA CYS A 293 -1.63 10.05 -57.54
C CYS A 293 -0.50 9.42 -56.72
N PRO A 294 0.51 10.20 -56.27
CA PRO A 294 1.54 9.69 -55.37
C PRO A 294 0.96 9.31 -54.00
N ALA A 295 1.73 8.62 -53.17
CA ALA A 295 1.31 8.31 -51.80
C ALA A 295 0.97 9.61 -51.04
N GLY A 296 -0.17 9.63 -50.35
CA GLY A 296 -0.66 10.82 -49.64
C GLY A 296 -1.36 11.87 -50.51
N ALA A 297 -1.73 11.54 -51.75
CA ALA A 297 -2.45 12.47 -52.62
C ALA A 297 -3.86 12.78 -52.09
N TYR A 298 -4.19 14.06 -51.92
CA TYR A 298 -5.55 14.52 -51.60
C TYR A 298 -6.35 14.96 -52.84
N GLU A 299 -5.67 15.17 -53.97
CA GLU A 299 -6.25 15.49 -55.27
C GLU A 299 -5.53 14.73 -56.39
N GLN A 300 -6.16 14.65 -57.57
CA GLN A 300 -5.57 14.00 -58.73
C GLN A 300 -4.66 14.97 -59.49
N ALA A 301 -3.37 14.62 -59.66
CA ALA A 301 -2.47 15.43 -60.47
C ALA A 301 -2.56 15.02 -61.95
N GLN A 302 -2.68 15.99 -62.85
CA GLN A 302 -2.72 15.70 -64.29
C GLN A 302 -1.41 15.05 -64.75
N CYS A 303 -1.52 13.98 -65.54
CA CYS A 303 -0.37 13.30 -66.09
C CYS A 303 0.31 14.18 -67.16
N VAL A 304 1.63 14.32 -67.07
CA VAL A 304 2.42 15.16 -67.96
C VAL A 304 2.30 14.68 -69.42
N LEU A 305 2.24 15.62 -70.37
CA LEU A 305 2.19 15.32 -71.81
C LEU A 305 3.38 14.43 -72.23
N GLY A 306 3.09 13.32 -72.92
CA GLY A 306 4.08 12.31 -73.33
C GLY A 306 4.27 11.14 -72.35
N MET A 307 3.62 11.20 -71.18
CA MET A 307 3.54 10.09 -70.23
C MET A 307 2.18 9.39 -70.30
N TYR A 308 2.17 8.11 -69.93
CA TYR A 308 1.01 7.25 -69.83
C TYR A 308 0.67 6.98 -68.36
N CYS A 309 -0.57 7.28 -68.00
CA CYS A 309 -1.13 7.05 -66.68
C CYS A 309 -2.45 6.27 -66.80
N PRO A 310 -2.45 4.93 -66.71
CA PRO A 310 -3.68 4.15 -66.57
C PRO A 310 -4.39 4.46 -65.24
N ALA A 311 -5.65 4.03 -65.11
CA ALA A 311 -6.37 4.13 -63.85
C ALA A 311 -5.57 3.44 -62.72
N GLY A 312 -5.42 4.11 -61.58
CA GLY A 312 -4.61 3.61 -60.46
C GLY A 312 -3.11 3.95 -60.53
N SER A 313 -2.68 4.88 -61.38
CA SER A 313 -1.26 5.22 -61.53
C SER A 313 -0.70 6.01 -60.35
N SER A 314 0.35 5.48 -59.72
CA SER A 314 1.10 6.14 -58.65
C SER A 314 2.16 7.13 -59.15
N ALA A 315 2.63 6.94 -60.38
CA ALA A 315 3.60 7.80 -61.04
C ALA A 315 3.39 7.76 -62.56
N PRO A 316 3.75 8.83 -63.29
CA PRO A 316 3.70 8.83 -64.76
C PRO A 316 4.71 7.83 -65.33
N ALA A 317 4.25 6.93 -66.21
CA ALA A 317 5.11 6.00 -66.93
C ALA A 317 5.37 6.48 -68.35
N GLN A 318 6.53 6.16 -68.93
CA GLN A 318 6.76 6.42 -70.35
C GLN A 318 5.88 5.50 -71.21
N CYS A 319 5.43 5.99 -72.36
CA CYS A 319 4.69 5.17 -73.32
C CYS A 319 5.54 3.96 -73.74
N ALA A 320 5.01 2.74 -73.61
CA ALA A 320 5.77 1.52 -73.90
C ALA A 320 6.18 1.48 -75.38
N ALA A 321 7.36 0.93 -75.69
CA ALA A 321 7.74 0.69 -77.08
C ALA A 321 6.70 -0.18 -77.78
N ARG A 322 6.49 0.03 -79.08
CA ARG A 322 5.41 -0.60 -79.90
C ARG A 322 4.01 0.00 -79.70
N PHE A 323 3.84 0.93 -78.76
CA PHE A 323 2.60 1.66 -78.53
C PHE A 323 2.85 3.17 -78.67
N PHE A 324 1.80 3.91 -79.02
CA PHE A 324 1.82 5.38 -78.98
C PHE A 324 0.68 5.90 -78.10
N CYS A 325 0.91 7.03 -77.46
CA CYS A 325 0.01 7.62 -76.48
C CYS A 325 -0.60 8.91 -77.05
N LYS A 326 -1.81 8.81 -77.63
CA LYS A 326 -2.55 9.97 -78.17
C LYS A 326 -3.08 10.88 -77.05
N THR A 327 -3.40 10.29 -75.90
CA THR A 327 -3.75 10.97 -74.66
C THR A 327 -2.94 10.36 -73.53
N SER A 328 -2.88 11.02 -72.37
CA SER A 328 -2.22 10.46 -71.19
C SER A 328 -2.97 9.28 -70.56
N ALA A 329 -4.16 8.91 -71.05
CA ALA A 329 -5.03 7.89 -70.47
C ALA A 329 -4.99 6.53 -71.21
N THR A 330 -4.62 6.48 -72.49
CA THR A 330 -4.69 5.26 -73.31
C THR A 330 -3.43 5.04 -74.15
N GLN A 331 -3.06 3.77 -74.31
CA GLN A 331 -2.01 3.31 -75.22
C GLN A 331 -2.64 2.57 -76.40
N GLU A 332 -2.29 2.97 -77.62
CA GLU A 332 -2.71 2.30 -78.85
C GLU A 332 -1.53 1.61 -79.52
N LEU A 333 -1.77 0.45 -80.13
CA LEU A 333 -0.73 -0.33 -80.80
C LEU A 333 -0.25 0.41 -82.06
N CYS A 334 1.07 0.45 -82.28
CA CYS A 334 1.63 1.14 -83.43
C CYS A 334 1.12 0.50 -84.74
N PRO A 335 0.47 1.25 -85.65
CA PRO A 335 -0.04 0.72 -86.90
C PRO A 335 1.09 0.26 -87.84
N ALA A 336 0.79 -0.62 -88.78
CA ALA A 336 1.73 -1.01 -89.84
C ALA A 336 2.19 0.22 -90.64
N GLU A 337 3.39 0.17 -91.22
CA GLU A 337 4.09 1.30 -91.89
C GLU A 337 4.72 2.34 -90.93
N PHE A 338 4.52 2.18 -89.62
CA PHE A 338 5.05 3.08 -88.59
C PHE A 338 5.82 2.32 -87.51
N PHE A 339 6.78 2.99 -86.88
CA PHE A 339 7.47 2.50 -85.68
C PHE A 339 7.28 3.48 -84.51
N CYS A 340 7.20 2.93 -83.31
CA CYS A 340 6.94 3.68 -82.08
C CYS A 340 7.99 3.34 -81.02
N PRO A 341 9.07 4.13 -80.87
CA PRO A 341 10.01 4.03 -79.75
C PRO A 341 9.34 4.40 -78.41
N VAL A 342 10.03 4.14 -77.30
CA VAL A 342 9.56 4.50 -75.94
C VAL A 342 9.23 6.00 -75.89
N GLY A 343 8.06 6.36 -75.36
CA GLY A 343 7.61 7.75 -75.24
C GLY A 343 6.97 8.37 -76.49
N SER A 344 6.61 7.56 -77.49
CA SER A 344 5.98 8.07 -78.72
C SER A 344 4.57 8.62 -78.48
N GLN A 345 4.35 9.88 -78.88
CA GLN A 345 3.02 10.52 -78.85
C GLN A 345 2.22 10.27 -80.13
N SER A 346 2.90 10.00 -81.24
CA SER A 346 2.32 9.68 -82.53
C SER A 346 3.19 8.64 -83.27
N PRO A 347 2.62 7.82 -84.17
CA PRO A 347 3.40 6.87 -84.96
C PRO A 347 4.42 7.58 -85.87
N VAL A 348 5.67 7.11 -85.88
CA VAL A 348 6.73 7.66 -86.76
C VAL A 348 6.78 6.83 -88.04
N LYS A 349 6.70 7.48 -89.21
CA LYS A 349 6.71 6.79 -90.49
C LYS A 349 8.06 6.09 -90.69
N CYS A 350 8.05 4.86 -91.19
CA CYS A 350 9.29 4.13 -91.46
C CYS A 350 10.05 4.72 -92.65
N ASP A 351 11.37 4.78 -92.52
CA ASP A 351 12.25 5.31 -93.55
C ASP A 351 12.34 4.34 -94.75
N GLY A 352 12.63 4.87 -95.94
CA GLY A 352 12.80 4.07 -97.14
C GLY A 352 13.92 3.04 -96.99
N GLY A 353 13.64 1.78 -97.32
CA GLY A 353 14.57 0.64 -97.11
C GLY A 353 14.37 -0.13 -95.80
N TYR A 354 13.37 0.26 -95.00
CA TYR A 354 12.95 -0.44 -93.79
C TYR A 354 11.47 -0.83 -93.86
N TRP A 355 11.11 -1.96 -93.24
CA TRP A 355 9.72 -2.44 -93.14
C TRP A 355 9.29 -2.50 -91.67
N CYS A 356 8.03 -2.16 -91.41
CA CYS A 356 7.50 -2.03 -90.07
C CYS A 356 6.13 -2.71 -89.94
N PRO A 357 6.08 -3.95 -89.42
CA PRO A 357 4.81 -4.59 -89.11
C PRO A 357 4.11 -3.91 -87.93
N THR A 358 2.81 -4.17 -87.77
CA THR A 358 2.03 -3.69 -86.62
C THR A 358 2.73 -4.02 -85.30
N GLY A 359 2.86 -3.02 -84.42
CA GLY A 359 3.60 -3.13 -83.16
C GLY A 359 5.11 -3.07 -83.31
N SER A 360 5.65 -2.33 -84.29
CA SER A 360 7.10 -2.10 -84.42
C SER A 360 7.62 -1.08 -83.41
N ALA A 361 8.60 -1.49 -82.60
CA ALA A 361 9.32 -0.59 -81.67
C ALA A 361 10.42 0.21 -82.36
N GLN A 362 11.00 -0.38 -83.41
CA GLN A 362 12.09 0.14 -84.22
C GLN A 362 11.89 -0.35 -85.65
N GLN A 363 12.42 0.40 -86.61
CA GLN A 363 12.39 0.03 -88.02
C GLN A 363 13.33 -1.16 -88.31
N LYS A 364 12.87 -2.11 -89.13
CA LYS A 364 13.65 -3.30 -89.51
C LYS A 364 14.13 -3.19 -90.96
N PRO A 365 15.40 -3.49 -91.28
CA PRO A 365 15.87 -3.43 -92.66
C PRO A 365 15.05 -4.37 -93.55
N CYS A 366 14.72 -3.95 -94.76
CA CYS A 366 14.10 -4.83 -95.75
C CYS A 366 15.05 -5.98 -96.10
N PRO A 367 14.57 -7.23 -96.21
CA PRO A 367 15.39 -8.31 -96.71
C PRO A 367 15.89 -7.99 -98.12
N VAL A 368 17.16 -8.33 -98.39
CA VAL A 368 17.83 -8.05 -99.67
C VAL A 368 16.99 -8.65 -100.81
N GLY A 369 16.49 -7.79 -101.72
CA GLY A 369 15.66 -8.19 -102.86
C GLY A 369 14.14 -7.98 -102.71
N SER A 370 13.69 -7.37 -101.61
CA SER A 370 12.31 -6.88 -101.47
C SER A 370 12.26 -5.37 -101.70
N TYR A 371 11.25 -4.92 -102.47
CA TYR A 371 11.00 -3.54 -102.89
C TYR A 371 9.87 -2.90 -102.09
#